data_AF-A0A958KHP7-F1
#
_entry.id   AF-A0A958KHP7-F1
#
_cell.length_a   1.000
_cell.length_b   1.000
_cell.length_c   1.000
_cell.angle_alpha   90.00
_cell.angle_beta   90.00
_cell.angle_gamma   90.00
#
_symmetry.space_group_name_H-M   'P 1'
#
loop_
_entity.id
_entity.type
_entity.pdbx_description
1 polymer ?
#
loop_
_entity_poly.entity_id
_entity_poly.type
_entity_poly.pdbx_seq_one_letter_code
_entity_poly.pdbx_strand_id
1 'polypeptide(L)'
;ALWDKGFYGLSPVENGFLGLVPQILQVTTPQKDDALIMGEYFNSPIVVRGEMSLSGVKNAINTYRIDLRLEALHSGNGRVVGEVIRSYETDAGDFRQVVHKRLSEAREKVGDDLAVQVLDAWKRGTFGSSLVKLVLAGSLNYKDLNLFKQTLVQKVKPIKTARERLFEPERVTFELDASANPQQLAELITKSSFAPLKVQVSQVRTDGIELTVSHR
;
A
#
# COMPACT_ATOMS: atom_id res chain seq x y z
N ALA A 1 2.41 8.95 18.15
CA ALA A 1 2.99 8.96 16.79
C ALA A 1 1.97 9.36 15.71
N LEU A 2 1.05 8.49 15.26
CA LEU A 2 0.10 8.82 14.17
C LEU A 2 -0.87 9.95 14.53
N TRP A 3 -1.42 9.95 15.76
CA TRP A 3 -2.28 11.03 16.27
C TRP A 3 -1.60 12.40 16.21
N ASP A 4 -0.32 12.47 16.57
CA ASP A 4 0.48 13.70 16.55
C ASP A 4 0.73 14.24 15.13
N LYS A 5 0.46 13.43 14.10
CA LYS A 5 0.53 13.81 12.68
C LYS A 5 -0.84 14.13 12.07
N GLY A 6 -1.89 14.21 12.90
CA GLY A 6 -3.25 14.55 12.46
C GLY A 6 -4.05 13.35 11.93
N PHE A 7 -3.59 12.12 12.15
CA PHE A 7 -4.39 10.93 11.89
C PHE A 7 -5.28 10.60 13.09
N TYR A 8 -6.47 10.09 12.83
CA TYR A 8 -7.34 9.54 13.86
C TYR A 8 -7.36 8.02 13.72
N GLY A 9 -7.24 7.31 14.84
CA GLY A 9 -7.24 5.86 14.87
C GLY A 9 -8.35 5.31 15.75
N LEU A 10 -8.83 4.12 15.41
CA LEU A 10 -9.69 3.31 16.26
C LEU A 10 -8.90 2.06 16.64
N SER A 11 -8.63 1.89 17.94
CA SER A 11 -8.04 0.68 18.51
C SER A 11 -9.16 -0.11 19.19
N PRO A 12 -9.68 -1.19 18.57
CA PRO A 12 -10.88 -1.86 19.10
C PRO A 12 -10.67 -2.44 20.51
N VAL A 13 -9.45 -2.86 20.83
CA VAL A 13 -9.09 -3.43 22.13
C VAL A 13 -9.01 -2.33 23.20
N GLU A 14 -8.26 -1.26 22.94
CA GLU A 14 -8.02 -0.21 23.93
C GLU A 14 -9.27 0.63 24.21
N ASN A 15 -10.17 0.76 23.24
CA ASN A 15 -11.38 1.58 23.37
C ASN A 15 -12.63 0.77 23.76
N GLY A 16 -12.49 -0.51 24.12
CA GLY A 16 -13.62 -1.36 24.50
C GLY A 16 -14.61 -1.67 23.36
N PHE A 17 -14.20 -1.45 22.11
CA PHE A 17 -14.98 -1.70 20.91
C PHE A 17 -14.77 -3.10 20.33
N LEU A 18 -14.23 -4.04 21.11
CA LEU A 18 -14.04 -5.42 20.65
C LEU A 18 -15.36 -6.05 20.17
N GLY A 19 -16.47 -5.73 20.84
CA GLY A 19 -17.81 -6.17 20.43
C GLY A 19 -18.33 -5.57 19.12
N LEU A 20 -17.69 -4.50 18.61
CA LEU A 20 -17.99 -3.92 17.28
C LEU A 20 -17.16 -4.56 16.17
N VAL A 21 -16.10 -5.30 16.50
CA VAL A 21 -15.32 -6.07 15.53
C VAL A 21 -16.09 -7.36 15.21
N PRO A 22 -16.38 -7.66 13.93
CA PRO A 22 -17.02 -8.92 13.54
C PRO A 22 -16.28 -10.12 14.13
N GLN A 23 -17.01 -11.10 14.67
CA GLN A 23 -16.40 -12.27 15.35
C GLN A 23 -15.38 -13.00 14.46
N ILE A 24 -15.62 -13.05 13.15
CA ILE A 24 -14.71 -13.71 12.19
C ILE A 24 -13.33 -13.03 12.12
N LEU A 25 -13.24 -11.76 12.49
CA LEU A 25 -12.02 -10.93 12.44
C LEU A 25 -11.34 -10.81 13.82
N GLN A 26 -11.93 -11.37 14.88
CA GLN A 26 -11.35 -11.40 16.23
C GLN A 26 -10.29 -12.51 16.34
N VAL A 27 -9.27 -12.43 15.50
CA VAL A 27 -8.19 -13.42 15.43
C VAL A 27 -6.90 -12.90 16.05
N THR A 28 -6.08 -13.79 16.58
CA THR A 28 -4.79 -13.43 17.21
C THR A 28 -3.77 -12.92 16.22
N THR A 29 -3.86 -13.34 14.95
CA THR A 29 -2.93 -12.96 13.89
C THR A 29 -3.71 -12.66 12.60
N PRO A 30 -4.22 -11.43 12.44
CA PRO A 30 -5.01 -11.07 11.26
C PRO A 30 -4.16 -11.15 10.00
N GLN A 31 -4.65 -11.92 9.03
CA GLN A 31 -4.05 -11.99 7.71
C GLN A 31 -4.27 -10.67 6.97
N LYS A 32 -3.69 -10.58 5.77
CA LYS A 32 -3.79 -9.37 4.96
C LYS A 32 -5.25 -9.11 4.60
N ASP A 33 -5.96 -10.14 4.17
CA ASP A 33 -7.35 -10.02 3.74
C ASP A 33 -8.27 -9.63 4.92
N ASP A 34 -8.03 -10.18 6.12
CA ASP A 34 -8.74 -9.75 7.34
C ASP A 34 -8.55 -8.25 7.61
N ALA A 35 -7.34 -7.74 7.41
CA ALA A 35 -7.05 -6.32 7.56
C ALA A 35 -7.77 -5.47 6.51
N LEU A 36 -7.94 -5.96 5.28
CA LEU A 36 -8.73 -5.23 4.26
C LEU A 36 -10.20 -5.17 4.61
N ILE A 37 -10.78 -6.30 5.07
CA ILE A 37 -12.16 -6.36 5.52
C ILE A 37 -12.38 -5.43 6.72
N MET A 38 -11.43 -5.37 7.67
CA MET A 38 -11.49 -4.40 8.78
C MET A 38 -11.49 -2.96 8.27
N GLY A 39 -10.66 -2.65 7.29
CA GLY A 39 -10.61 -1.32 6.68
C GLY A 39 -11.93 -0.93 6.01
N GLU A 40 -12.53 -1.84 5.26
CA GLU A 40 -13.83 -1.65 4.63
C GLU A 40 -14.94 -1.49 5.68
N TYR A 41 -14.99 -2.38 6.68
CA TYR A 41 -16.01 -2.39 7.71
C TYR A 41 -16.03 -1.11 8.54
N PHE A 42 -14.85 -0.60 8.93
CA PHE A 42 -14.73 0.66 9.68
C PHE A 42 -14.65 1.90 8.78
N ASN A 43 -14.80 1.74 7.45
CA ASN A 43 -14.59 2.79 6.46
C ASN A 43 -13.27 3.56 6.67
N SER A 44 -12.22 2.83 7.06
CA SER A 44 -10.89 3.39 7.30
C SER A 44 -10.05 3.26 6.03
N PRO A 45 -9.44 4.33 5.51
CA PRO A 45 -8.57 4.28 4.33
C PRO A 45 -7.23 3.57 4.60
N ILE A 46 -6.88 3.40 5.89
CA ILE A 46 -5.63 2.78 6.33
C ILE A 46 -5.91 1.82 7.46
N VAL A 47 -5.27 0.65 7.40
CA VAL A 47 -5.26 -0.31 8.50
C VAL A 47 -3.82 -0.57 8.90
N VAL A 48 -3.53 -0.41 10.19
CA VAL A 48 -2.23 -0.75 10.75
C VAL A 48 -2.33 -2.12 11.41
N ARG A 49 -1.44 -3.03 11.04
CA ARG A 49 -1.30 -4.35 11.64
C ARG A 49 0.12 -4.56 12.12
N GLY A 50 0.30 -5.48 13.05
CA GLY A 50 1.61 -5.81 13.57
C GLY A 50 1.72 -7.22 14.11
N GLU A 51 2.93 -7.74 14.08
CA GLU A 51 3.33 -8.99 14.72
C GLU A 51 4.58 -8.75 15.58
N MET A 52 4.64 -9.48 16.69
CA MET A 52 5.79 -9.48 17.59
C MET A 52 6.12 -10.93 17.94
N SER A 53 7.39 -11.31 17.80
CA SER A 53 7.90 -12.59 18.27
C SER A 53 9.04 -12.42 19.27
N LEU A 54 9.05 -13.30 20.27
CA LEU A 54 10.04 -13.34 21.35
C LEU A 54 10.79 -14.66 21.29
N SER A 55 12.13 -14.62 21.36
CA SER A 55 12.98 -15.81 21.38
C SER A 55 14.19 -15.62 22.29
N GLY A 56 14.82 -16.71 22.73
CA GLY A 56 16.10 -16.66 23.44
C GLY A 56 17.27 -16.47 22.46
N VAL A 57 18.31 -15.75 22.88
CA VAL A 57 19.52 -15.56 22.07
C VAL A 57 20.47 -16.75 22.26
N LYS A 58 20.98 -17.31 21.16
CA LYS A 58 21.96 -18.41 21.22
C LYS A 58 23.25 -17.92 21.87
N ASN A 59 23.79 -18.72 22.80
CA ASN A 59 25.03 -18.43 23.53
C ASN A 59 24.98 -17.19 24.44
N ALA A 60 23.79 -16.68 24.77
CA ALA A 60 23.62 -15.60 25.74
C ALA A 60 22.60 -16.02 26.80
N ILE A 61 23.02 -16.03 28.07
CA ILE A 61 22.16 -16.43 29.19
C ILE A 61 21.24 -15.27 29.53
N ASN A 62 19.94 -15.56 29.66
CA ASN A 62 18.92 -14.58 30.06
C ASN A 62 18.86 -13.34 29.16
N THR A 63 19.21 -13.50 27.89
CA THR A 63 19.11 -12.49 26.84
C THR A 63 18.04 -12.92 25.85
N TYR A 64 17.17 -11.99 25.48
CA TYR A 64 16.02 -12.26 24.63
C TYR A 64 16.08 -11.40 23.38
N ARG A 65 15.61 -11.97 22.28
CA ARG A 65 15.41 -11.29 21.01
C ARG A 65 13.94 -10.99 20.82
N ILE A 66 13.67 -9.76 20.43
CA ILE A 66 12.35 -9.21 20.12
C ILE A 66 12.37 -8.84 18.64
N ASP A 67 11.57 -9.53 17.84
CA ASP A 67 11.35 -9.16 16.45
C ASP A 67 9.98 -8.50 16.33
N LEU A 68 9.96 -7.29 15.77
CA LEU A 68 8.77 -6.47 15.55
C LEU A 68 8.59 -6.24 14.05
N ARG A 69 7.37 -6.44 13.57
CA ARG A 69 6.95 -6.01 12.24
C ARG A 69 5.63 -5.26 12.35
N LEU A 70 5.61 -4.04 11.84
CA LEU A 70 4.40 -3.25 11.67
C LEU A 70 4.21 -2.91 10.19
N GLU A 71 2.98 -2.99 9.72
CA GLU A 71 2.58 -2.61 8.36
C GLU A 71 1.36 -1.69 8.42
N ALA A 72 1.41 -0.62 7.65
CA ALA A 72 0.24 0.18 7.30
C ALA A 72 -0.20 -0.19 5.89
N LEU A 73 -1.45 -0.58 5.74
CA LEU A 73 -2.07 -1.01 4.49
C LEU A 73 -3.12 0.01 4.04
N HIS A 74 -3.14 0.34 2.75
CA HIS A 74 -4.26 1.03 2.15
C HIS A 74 -5.43 0.04 1.98
N SER A 75 -6.56 0.32 2.62
CA SER A 75 -7.68 -0.65 2.71
C SER A 75 -8.29 -0.99 1.35
N GLY A 76 -8.37 -0.03 0.43
CA GLY A 76 -9.02 -0.24 -0.87
C GLY A 76 -8.27 -1.12 -1.87
N ASN A 77 -6.98 -1.42 -1.64
CA ASN A 77 -6.18 -2.24 -2.58
C ASN A 77 -5.10 -3.10 -1.90
N GLY A 78 -4.99 -3.03 -0.57
CA GLY A 78 -3.98 -3.74 0.22
C GLY A 78 -2.54 -3.36 -0.09
N ARG A 79 -2.28 -2.19 -0.67
CA ARG A 79 -0.92 -1.70 -0.85
C ARG A 79 -0.31 -1.35 0.51
N VAL A 80 0.91 -1.81 0.75
CA VAL A 80 1.70 -1.38 1.92
C VAL A 80 2.13 0.08 1.69
N VAL A 81 1.75 0.96 2.62
CA VAL A 81 2.03 2.40 2.58
C VAL A 81 3.08 2.82 3.62
N GLY A 82 3.39 1.93 4.55
CA GLY A 82 4.53 2.01 5.46
C GLY A 82 4.82 0.64 6.06
N GLU A 83 6.09 0.33 6.28
CA GLU A 83 6.53 -0.90 6.92
C GLU A 83 7.71 -0.61 7.85
N VAL A 84 7.69 -1.20 9.04
CA VAL A 84 8.78 -1.15 9.99
C VAL A 84 9.07 -2.56 10.46
N ILE A 85 10.25 -3.07 10.12
CA ILE A 85 10.80 -4.34 10.62
C ILE A 85 12.01 -4.01 11.48
N ARG A 86 12.02 -4.49 12.73
CA ARG A 86 13.10 -4.25 13.69
C ARG A 86 13.34 -5.49 14.54
N SER A 87 14.61 -5.72 14.85
CA SER A 87 15.04 -6.75 15.80
C SER A 87 15.82 -6.07 16.91
N TYR A 88 15.48 -6.39 18.15
CA TYR A 88 16.15 -5.89 19.34
C TYR A 88 16.60 -7.06 20.19
N GLU A 89 17.80 -6.95 20.75
CA GLU A 89 18.22 -7.80 21.86
C GLU A 89 18.06 -7.01 23.16
N THR A 90 17.71 -7.72 24.24
CA THR A 90 17.65 -7.17 25.58
C THR A 90 19.03 -7.18 26.25
N ASP A 91 19.18 -6.44 27.33
CA ASP A 91 20.25 -6.73 28.29
C ASP A 91 20.02 -8.12 28.91
N ALA A 92 21.07 -8.73 29.48
CA ALA A 92 20.93 -9.96 30.25
C ALA A 92 20.20 -9.69 31.58
N GLY A 93 19.17 -10.48 31.93
CA GLY A 93 18.47 -10.32 33.19
C GLY A 93 17.10 -11.00 33.27
N ASP A 94 16.31 -10.64 34.28
CA ASP A 94 14.95 -11.16 34.43
C ASP A 94 14.10 -10.86 33.19
N PHE A 95 13.45 -11.89 32.65
CA PHE A 95 12.68 -11.82 31.41
C PHE A 95 11.69 -10.66 31.38
N ARG A 96 10.86 -10.53 32.43
CA ARG A 96 9.79 -9.52 32.44
C ARG A 96 10.38 -8.12 32.47
N GLN A 97 11.43 -7.91 33.27
CA GLN A 97 12.06 -6.61 33.39
C GLN A 97 12.78 -6.18 32.11
N VAL A 98 13.64 -7.04 31.55
CA VAL A 98 14.50 -6.66 30.41
C VAL A 98 13.70 -6.55 29.11
N VAL A 99 12.69 -7.40 28.90
CA VAL A 99 11.80 -7.31 27.74
C VAL A 99 10.92 -6.06 27.83
N HIS A 100 10.31 -5.78 29.00
CA HIS A 100 9.47 -4.60 29.17
C HIS A 100 10.24 -3.29 28.96
N LYS A 101 11.45 -3.20 29.52
CA LYS A 101 12.36 -2.05 29.31
C LYS A 101 12.63 -1.87 27.82
N ARG A 102 13.04 -2.95 27.13
CA ARG A 102 13.42 -2.88 25.71
C ARG A 102 12.25 -2.51 24.79
N LEU A 103 11.06 -3.07 25.04
CA LEU A 103 9.84 -2.70 24.31
C LEU A 103 9.46 -1.24 24.53
N SER A 104 9.59 -0.74 25.76
CA SER A 104 9.29 0.65 26.09
C SER A 104 10.22 1.64 25.36
N GLU A 105 11.48 1.28 25.17
CA GLU A 105 12.43 2.06 24.36
C GLU A 105 12.14 1.95 22.85
N ALA A 106 11.69 0.78 22.39
CA ALA A 106 11.44 0.52 20.97
C ALA A 106 10.15 1.16 20.46
N ARG A 107 9.08 1.20 21.29
CA ARG A 107 7.73 1.60 20.86
C ARG A 107 7.67 2.99 20.24
N GLU A 108 8.41 3.95 20.79
CA GLU A 108 8.38 5.34 20.34
C GLU A 108 9.02 5.46 18.96
N LYS A 109 10.22 4.89 18.79
CA LYS A 109 10.94 4.89 17.51
C LYS A 109 10.20 4.15 16.41
N VAL A 110 9.68 2.96 16.73
CA VAL A 110 8.93 2.15 15.77
C VAL A 110 7.64 2.84 15.34
N GLY A 111 6.91 3.44 16.29
CA GLY A 111 5.70 4.20 16.01
C GLY A 111 5.97 5.43 15.15
N ASP A 112 7.03 6.18 15.45
CA ASP A 112 7.40 7.38 14.71
C ASP A 112 7.87 7.07 13.30
N ASP A 113 8.72 6.05 13.12
CA ASP A 113 9.17 5.60 11.80
C ASP A 113 7.97 5.24 10.90
N LEU A 114 7.00 4.50 11.44
CA LEU A 114 5.79 4.14 10.71
C LEU A 114 4.95 5.38 10.39
N ALA A 115 4.77 6.28 11.37
CA ALA A 115 3.97 7.48 11.21
C ALA A 115 4.53 8.42 10.13
N VAL A 116 5.86 8.55 10.05
CA VAL A 116 6.54 9.32 8.98
C VAL A 116 6.26 8.72 7.61
N GLN A 117 6.39 7.40 7.44
CA GLN A 117 6.12 6.74 6.16
C GLN A 117 4.66 6.90 5.72
N VAL A 118 3.72 6.75 6.66
CA VAL A 118 2.28 6.95 6.41
C VAL A 118 1.99 8.40 6.02
N LEU A 119 2.57 9.36 6.74
CA LEU A 119 2.43 10.79 6.42
C LEU A 119 2.97 11.12 5.03
N ASP A 120 4.10 10.55 4.65
CA ASP A 120 4.68 10.77 3.32
C ASP A 120 3.83 10.13 2.22
N ALA A 121 3.25 8.95 2.46
CA ALA A 121 2.29 8.34 1.56
C ALA A 121 1.05 9.22 1.40
N TRP A 122 0.54 9.79 2.50
CA TRP A 122 -0.58 10.73 2.46
C TRP A 122 -0.27 11.97 1.63
N LYS A 123 0.90 12.59 1.83
CA LYS A 123 1.32 13.78 1.08
C LYS A 123 1.46 13.51 -0.42
N ARG A 124 1.84 12.30 -0.80
CA ARG A 124 1.81 11.81 -2.21
C ARG A 124 0.39 11.53 -2.72
N GLY A 125 -0.60 11.58 -1.83
CA GLY A 125 -2.02 11.31 -2.05
C GLY A 125 -2.32 9.84 -2.35
N THR A 126 -1.52 8.92 -1.82
CA THR A 126 -1.70 7.47 -1.97
C THR A 126 -3.07 6.97 -1.51
N PHE A 127 -3.74 7.67 -0.59
CA PHE A 127 -5.02 7.23 -0.01
C PHE A 127 -6.27 7.64 -0.79
N GLY A 128 -6.10 8.48 -1.82
CA GLY A 128 -7.17 8.85 -2.75
C GLY A 128 -7.03 8.16 -4.10
N SER A 129 -6.12 7.20 -4.23
CA SER A 129 -5.80 6.58 -5.51
C SER A 129 -6.07 5.06 -5.51
N SER A 130 -6.79 4.64 -6.53
CA SER A 130 -7.12 3.26 -6.83
C SER A 130 -6.10 2.66 -7.80
N LEU A 131 -5.93 1.33 -7.74
CA LEU A 131 -5.16 0.62 -8.74
C LEU A 131 -6.06 0.31 -9.93
N VAL A 132 -5.69 0.80 -11.11
CA VAL A 132 -6.43 0.55 -12.36
C VAL A 132 -5.52 -0.22 -13.31
N LYS A 133 -6.01 -1.37 -13.79
CA LYS A 133 -5.29 -2.14 -14.81
C LYS A 133 -5.43 -1.44 -16.16
N LEU A 134 -4.32 -1.22 -16.85
CA LEU A 134 -4.33 -0.69 -18.21
C LEU A 134 -3.68 -1.70 -19.14
N VAL A 135 -4.40 -2.17 -20.14
CA VAL A 135 -3.88 -3.05 -21.19
C VAL A 135 -3.67 -2.21 -22.44
N LEU A 136 -2.46 -2.25 -22.97
CA LEU A 136 -2.07 -1.60 -24.21
C LEU A 136 -1.89 -2.67 -25.28
N ALA A 137 -2.73 -2.68 -26.30
CA ALA A 137 -2.66 -3.59 -27.44
C ALA A 137 -2.10 -2.87 -28.66
N GLY A 138 -1.12 -3.45 -29.32
CA GLY A 138 -0.48 -2.90 -30.52
C GLY A 138 1.01 -3.23 -30.59
N SER A 139 1.54 -3.28 -31.81
CA SER A 139 2.95 -3.60 -32.08
C SER A 139 3.84 -2.39 -31.75
N LEU A 140 4.16 -2.21 -30.46
CA LEU A 140 4.97 -1.11 -29.95
C LEU A 140 6.37 -1.59 -29.58
N ASN A 141 7.38 -0.79 -29.92
CA ASN A 141 8.74 -1.03 -29.40
C ASN A 141 8.92 -0.35 -28.03
N TYR A 142 10.04 -0.64 -27.38
CA TYR A 142 10.35 -0.10 -26.05
C TYR A 142 10.39 1.45 -25.99
N LYS A 143 10.79 2.13 -27.07
CA LYS A 143 10.79 3.60 -27.13
C LYS A 143 9.37 4.14 -27.15
N ASP A 144 8.48 3.51 -27.93
CA ASP A 144 7.07 3.91 -28.02
C ASP A 144 6.35 3.73 -26.68
N LEU A 145 6.64 2.65 -25.98
CA LEU A 145 6.07 2.36 -24.66
C LEU A 145 6.51 3.38 -23.60
N ASN A 146 7.80 3.71 -23.58
CA ASN A 146 8.30 4.75 -22.69
C ASN A 146 7.68 6.12 -23.01
N LEU A 147 7.55 6.45 -24.29
CA LEU A 147 6.90 7.68 -24.72
C LEU A 147 5.43 7.72 -24.31
N PHE A 148 4.70 6.62 -24.53
CA PHE A 148 3.32 6.46 -24.11
C PHE A 148 3.18 6.65 -22.59
N LYS A 149 3.97 5.93 -21.81
CA LYS A 149 3.97 5.97 -20.34
C LYS A 149 4.25 7.37 -19.80
N GLN A 150 5.27 8.05 -20.33
CA GLN A 150 5.59 9.43 -19.93
C GLN A 150 4.46 10.39 -20.27
N THR A 151 3.92 10.27 -21.49
CA THR A 151 2.81 11.12 -21.96
C THR A 151 1.54 10.90 -21.14
N LEU A 152 1.25 9.64 -20.80
CA LEU A 152 0.10 9.24 -19.99
C LEU A 152 0.15 9.92 -18.62
N VAL A 153 1.26 9.79 -17.90
CA VAL A 153 1.44 10.40 -16.56
C VAL A 153 1.46 11.92 -16.65
N GLN A 154 2.04 12.50 -17.70
CA GLN A 154 2.13 13.95 -17.85
C GLN A 154 0.78 14.61 -18.20
N LYS A 155 -0.02 13.98 -19.08
CA LYS A 155 -1.23 14.60 -19.64
C LYS A 155 -2.51 14.19 -18.91
N VAL A 156 -2.57 12.98 -18.36
CA VAL A 156 -3.75 12.49 -17.64
C VAL A 156 -3.53 12.69 -16.15
N LYS A 157 -3.78 13.92 -15.67
CA LYS A 157 -3.48 14.37 -14.29
C LYS A 157 -3.91 13.42 -13.15
N PRO A 158 -5.05 12.73 -13.20
CA PRO A 158 -5.42 11.79 -12.14
C PRO A 158 -4.50 10.58 -12.01
N ILE A 159 -3.70 10.25 -13.04
CA ILE A 159 -2.72 9.16 -13.02
C ILE A 159 -1.44 9.67 -12.37
N LYS A 160 -1.09 9.13 -11.21
CA LYS A 160 0.12 9.48 -10.45
C LYS A 160 1.32 8.68 -10.89
N THR A 161 1.13 7.38 -11.07
CA THR A 161 2.17 6.47 -11.53
C THR A 161 1.61 5.42 -12.48
N ALA A 162 2.45 4.93 -13.38
CA ALA A 162 2.16 3.80 -14.25
C ALA A 162 3.33 2.80 -14.18
N ARG A 163 3.06 1.58 -13.73
CA ARG A 163 4.05 0.52 -13.57
C ARG A 163 3.78 -0.60 -14.56
N GLU A 164 4.80 -1.01 -15.29
CA GLU A 164 4.69 -2.16 -16.20
C GLU A 164 4.64 -3.44 -15.37
N ARG A 165 3.68 -4.31 -15.66
CA ARG A 165 3.46 -5.59 -14.98
C ARG A 165 3.82 -6.77 -15.86
N LEU A 166 3.49 -6.67 -17.16
CA LEU A 166 3.70 -7.74 -18.12
C LEU A 166 3.98 -7.13 -19.50
N PHE A 167 4.99 -7.65 -20.18
CA PHE A 167 5.36 -7.27 -21.53
C PHE A 167 5.32 -8.52 -22.43
N GLU A 168 4.32 -8.58 -23.30
CA GLU A 168 4.14 -9.62 -24.31
C GLU A 168 4.23 -8.98 -25.70
N PRO A 169 4.54 -9.77 -26.74
CA PRO A 169 4.40 -9.30 -28.12
C PRO A 169 3.00 -8.73 -28.34
N GLU A 170 2.93 -7.48 -28.82
CA GLU A 170 1.69 -6.74 -29.12
C GLU A 170 0.79 -6.43 -27.92
N ARG A 171 1.20 -6.74 -26.69
CA ARG A 171 0.37 -6.53 -25.51
C ARG A 171 1.21 -6.17 -24.28
N VAL A 172 0.93 -5.03 -23.68
CA VAL A 172 1.59 -4.56 -22.46
C VAL A 172 0.56 -4.27 -21.39
N THR A 173 0.77 -4.80 -20.19
CA THR A 173 -0.09 -4.51 -19.04
C THR A 173 0.62 -3.55 -18.11
N PHE A 174 -0.05 -2.44 -17.80
CA PHE A 174 0.33 -1.50 -16.75
C PHE A 174 -0.63 -1.61 -15.57
N GLU A 175 -0.09 -1.29 -14.40
CA GLU A 175 -0.85 -0.94 -13.21
C GLU A 175 -0.73 0.57 -13.00
N LEU A 176 -1.86 1.26 -13.02
CA LEU A 176 -1.96 2.69 -12.80
C LEU A 176 -2.33 2.95 -11.34
N ASP A 177 -1.61 3.88 -10.69
CA ASP A 177 -2.03 4.47 -9.43
C ASP A 177 -2.79 5.77 -9.75
N ALA A 178 -4.12 5.74 -9.66
CA ALA A 178 -4.97 6.81 -10.18
C ALA A 178 -6.09 7.24 -9.22
N SER A 179 -6.31 8.54 -9.08
CA SER A 179 -7.37 9.10 -8.23
C SER A 179 -8.74 9.23 -8.92
N ALA A 180 -8.90 8.59 -10.08
CA ALA A 180 -10.13 8.58 -10.87
C ALA A 180 -10.47 7.15 -11.28
N ASN A 181 -11.76 6.88 -11.48
CA ASN A 181 -12.22 5.55 -11.89
C ASN A 181 -11.90 5.26 -13.38
N PRO A 182 -11.98 4.00 -13.83
CA PRO A 182 -11.63 3.63 -15.22
C PRO A 182 -12.39 4.41 -16.30
N GLN A 183 -13.67 4.72 -16.08
CA GLN A 183 -14.49 5.48 -17.02
C GLN A 183 -13.97 6.92 -17.19
N GLN A 184 -13.74 7.62 -16.08
CA GLN A 184 -13.17 8.97 -16.09
C GLN A 184 -11.78 9.01 -16.73
N LEU A 185 -10.94 8.02 -16.42
CA LEU A 185 -9.61 7.89 -17.01
C LEU A 185 -9.69 7.67 -18.52
N ALA A 186 -10.59 6.80 -18.99
CA ALA A 186 -10.79 6.56 -20.42
C ALA A 186 -11.18 7.84 -21.17
N GLU A 187 -12.10 8.64 -20.64
CA GLU A 187 -12.49 9.93 -21.22
C GLU A 187 -11.31 10.91 -21.31
N LEU A 188 -10.50 10.99 -20.26
CA LEU A 188 -9.32 11.87 -20.23
C LEU A 188 -8.24 11.40 -21.20
N ILE A 189 -8.04 10.10 -21.34
CA ILE A 189 -7.12 9.50 -22.33
C ILE A 189 -7.59 9.86 -23.74
N THR A 190 -8.89 9.70 -24.05
CA THR A 190 -9.44 10.08 -25.37
C THR A 190 -9.26 11.56 -25.68
N LYS A 191 -9.38 12.44 -24.68
CA LYS A 191 -9.18 13.89 -24.83
C LYS A 191 -7.69 14.29 -24.90
N SER A 192 -6.77 13.39 -24.61
CA SER A 192 -5.33 13.66 -24.56
C SER A 192 -4.64 13.33 -25.89
N SER A 193 -3.67 14.15 -26.29
CA SER A 193 -2.86 13.87 -27.49
C SER A 193 -1.63 13.04 -27.13
N PHE A 194 -1.50 11.87 -27.76
CA PHE A 194 -0.35 10.96 -27.61
C PHE A 194 0.60 10.98 -28.82
N ALA A 195 0.58 12.05 -29.63
CA ALA A 195 1.40 12.13 -30.84
C ALA A 195 2.89 11.79 -30.55
N PRO A 196 3.53 10.96 -31.39
CA PRO A 196 3.08 10.47 -32.70
C PRO A 196 2.17 9.23 -32.64
N LEU A 197 1.86 8.72 -31.45
CA LEU A 197 0.99 7.55 -31.28
C LEU A 197 -0.49 7.94 -31.46
N LYS A 198 -1.24 7.03 -32.08
CA LYS A 198 -2.70 7.02 -32.12
C LYS A 198 -3.17 6.08 -31.03
N VAL A 199 -3.88 6.62 -30.04
CA VAL A 199 -4.40 5.86 -28.90
C VAL A 199 -5.92 5.87 -28.97
N GLN A 200 -6.54 4.71 -28.87
CA GLN A 200 -7.99 4.55 -28.86
C GLN A 200 -8.40 3.67 -27.68
N VAL A 201 -9.46 4.06 -26.97
CA VAL A 201 -10.04 3.20 -25.93
C VAL A 201 -10.84 2.10 -26.63
N SER A 202 -10.45 0.84 -26.42
CA SER A 202 -11.14 -0.32 -26.97
C SER A 202 -12.18 -0.87 -26.00
N GLN A 203 -11.88 -0.89 -24.70
CA GLN A 203 -12.80 -1.37 -23.68
C GLN A 203 -12.57 -0.67 -22.33
N VAL A 204 -13.65 -0.49 -21.56
CA VAL A 204 -13.58 -0.07 -20.15
C VAL A 204 -14.28 -1.12 -19.30
N ARG A 205 -13.61 -1.57 -18.23
CA ARG A 205 -14.10 -2.51 -17.22
C ARG A 205 -14.14 -1.83 -15.86
N THR A 206 -14.69 -2.49 -14.86
CA THR A 206 -14.79 -1.98 -13.49
C THR A 206 -13.43 -1.72 -12.83
N ASP A 207 -12.42 -2.51 -13.21
CA ASP A 207 -11.07 -2.52 -12.64
C ASP A 207 -9.98 -2.09 -13.65
N GLY A 208 -10.35 -1.75 -14.88
CA GLY A 208 -9.36 -1.52 -15.91
C GLY A 208 -9.85 -0.95 -17.24
N ILE A 209 -8.88 -0.62 -18.09
CA ILE A 209 -9.06 -0.03 -19.41
C ILE A 209 -8.22 -0.81 -20.40
N GLU A 210 -8.76 -1.09 -21.57
CA GLU A 210 -8.02 -1.61 -22.71
C GLU A 210 -7.92 -0.52 -23.78
N LEU A 211 -6.72 -0.35 -24.32
CA LEU A 211 -6.40 0.63 -25.34
C LEU A 211 -5.78 -0.08 -26.55
N THR A 212 -6.13 0.38 -27.74
CA THR A 212 -5.40 0.04 -28.97
C THR A 212 -4.47 1.20 -29.31
N VAL A 213 -3.23 0.87 -29.65
CA VAL A 213 -2.22 1.86 -30.05
C VAL A 213 -1.61 1.48 -31.39
N SER A 214 -1.50 2.48 -32.26
CA SER A 214 -0.77 2.38 -33.51
C SER A 214 0.07 3.63 -33.72
N HIS A 215 1.02 3.58 -34.64
CA HIS A 215 1.57 4.80 -35.20
C HIS A 215 0.48 5.54 -35.98
N ARG A 216 0.55 6.87 -35.97
CA ARG A 216 -0.26 7.71 -36.86
C ARG A 216 0.23 7.62 -38.30
#